data_AF-A0A1H6Q3U7-F1
#
_entry.id   AF-A0A1H6Q3U7-F1
#
_cell.length_a   1.000
_cell.length_b   1.000
_cell.length_c   1.000
_cell.angle_alpha   90.00
_cell.angle_beta   90.00
_cell.angle_gamma   90.00
#
_symmetry.space_group_name_H-M   'P 1'
#
loop_
_entity.id
_entity.type
_entity.pdbx_description
1 polymer ?
#
loop_
_entity_poly.entity_id
_entity_poly.type
_entity_poly.pdbx_seq_one_letter_code
_entity_poly.pdbx_strand_id
1 'polypeptide(L)'
;MLEAKLNEAALLKKIIDAIKDSVTDVNFECSETGIDVQAVDSSHIALVSLKLGSDGFSDYRCDRNITLGIKVASLVKILRCANDRDALTLMADDNGDQLRLTFEDSKSERVSEFVLKLMTIDQEHLGIPDTKYESDITMPVDAFQKIMRDMFMLSESVKISCDKEGVKFSCKGDVGDGSVLIKPSSSVDDEGSTTIAVETPVSMELNLKYLNNFCKASGLAQNVHLGMSSEVPIMVEYLLPNGYLRFYLAPKIGDEDEEDEDDD
;
A
#
# COMPACT_ATOMS: atom_id res chain seq x y z
N MET A 1 -27.03 -2.07 -6.73
CA MET A 1 -26.46 -0.72 -6.72
C MET A 1 -25.36 -0.65 -5.67
N LEU A 2 -24.35 0.19 -5.89
CA LEU A 2 -23.36 0.60 -4.89
C LEU A 2 -23.67 2.01 -4.40
N GLU A 3 -23.69 2.20 -3.09
CA GLU A 3 -23.62 3.49 -2.39
C GLU A 3 -22.66 3.34 -1.20
N ALA A 4 -21.57 4.11 -1.19
CA ALA A 4 -20.56 4.03 -0.13
C ALA A 4 -20.12 5.43 0.30
N LYS A 5 -20.36 5.78 1.56
CA LYS A 5 -20.11 7.11 2.13
C LYS A 5 -18.94 7.09 3.11
N LEU A 6 -17.93 7.89 2.83
CA LEU A 6 -16.81 8.19 3.72
C LEU A 6 -17.06 9.53 4.42
N ASN A 7 -16.77 9.58 5.72
CA ASN A 7 -16.87 10.83 6.50
C ASN A 7 -15.90 11.91 6.03
N GLU A 8 -14.72 11.50 5.56
CA GLU A 8 -13.68 12.40 5.07
C GLU A 8 -13.09 11.89 3.76
N ALA A 9 -13.15 12.71 2.72
CA ALA A 9 -12.53 12.44 1.42
C ALA A 9 -11.01 12.25 1.53
N ALA A 10 -10.39 12.80 2.59
CA ALA A 10 -8.97 12.65 2.89
C ALA A 10 -8.49 11.20 2.85
N LEU A 11 -9.29 10.24 3.33
CA LEU A 11 -8.91 8.83 3.37
C LEU A 11 -8.68 8.30 1.95
N LEU A 12 -9.69 8.40 1.07
CA LEU A 12 -9.56 7.92 -0.29
C LEU A 12 -8.52 8.73 -1.09
N LYS A 13 -8.42 10.04 -0.86
CA LYS A 13 -7.36 10.89 -1.45
C LYS A 13 -5.96 10.34 -1.15
N LYS A 14 -5.66 10.08 0.12
CA LYS A 14 -4.36 9.55 0.55
C LYS A 14 -4.09 8.15 0.02
N ILE A 15 -5.10 7.26 0.00
CA ILE A 15 -4.98 5.91 -0.56
C ILE A 15 -4.63 5.99 -2.05
N ILE A 16 -5.39 6.75 -2.83
CA ILE A 16 -5.16 6.89 -4.27
C ILE A 16 -3.82 7.57 -4.55
N ASP A 17 -3.44 8.59 -3.77
CA ASP A 17 -2.13 9.23 -3.90
C ASP A 17 -0.96 8.29 -3.59
N ALA A 18 -1.15 7.29 -2.72
CA ALA A 18 -0.14 6.30 -2.39
C ALA A 18 0.08 5.27 -3.52
N ILE A 19 -0.97 4.93 -4.28
CA ILE A 19 -0.90 3.86 -5.31
C ILE A 19 -0.69 4.40 -6.73
N LYS A 20 -0.93 5.70 -7.00
CA LYS A 20 -0.91 6.30 -8.35
C LYS A 20 0.38 6.14 -9.15
N ASP A 21 1.51 5.95 -8.46
CA ASP A 21 2.82 5.80 -9.09
C ASP A 21 3.23 4.32 -9.24
N SER A 22 2.43 3.41 -8.69
CA SER A 22 2.60 1.96 -8.80
C SER A 22 1.69 1.37 -9.89
N VAL A 23 0.48 1.90 -10.05
CA VAL A 23 -0.55 1.30 -10.93
C VAL A 23 -1.30 2.38 -11.72
N THR A 24 -1.58 2.10 -13.00
CA THR A 24 -2.23 3.06 -13.91
C THR A 24 -3.75 2.99 -13.87
N ASP A 25 -4.27 1.77 -13.83
CA ASP A 25 -5.67 1.42 -13.90
C ASP A 25 -5.93 0.29 -12.90
N VAL A 26 -7.07 0.32 -12.22
CA VAL A 26 -7.38 -0.61 -11.11
C VAL A 26 -8.86 -0.98 -11.12
N ASN A 27 -9.16 -2.21 -10.72
CA ASN A 27 -10.52 -2.64 -10.43
C ASN A 27 -10.86 -2.40 -8.96
N PHE A 28 -11.92 -1.66 -8.70
CA PHE A 28 -12.56 -1.55 -7.40
C PHE A 28 -13.65 -2.62 -7.31
N GLU A 29 -13.41 -3.67 -6.54
CA GLU A 29 -14.36 -4.74 -6.31
C GLU A 29 -15.18 -4.44 -5.07
N CYS A 30 -16.44 -4.11 -5.30
CA CYS A 30 -17.37 -3.79 -4.24
C CYS A 30 -18.27 -5.01 -4.00
N SER A 31 -18.45 -5.35 -2.74
CA SER A 31 -19.27 -6.45 -2.26
C SER A 31 -19.97 -6.05 -0.96
N GLU A 32 -20.86 -6.89 -0.42
CA GLU A 32 -21.50 -6.61 0.88
C GLU A 32 -20.50 -6.40 2.02
N THR A 33 -19.28 -6.96 1.92
CA THR A 33 -18.24 -6.84 2.95
C THR A 33 -17.38 -5.58 2.84
N GLY A 34 -17.48 -4.83 1.74
CA GLY A 34 -16.67 -3.63 1.52
C GLY A 34 -16.10 -3.53 0.10
N ILE A 35 -15.02 -2.75 -0.01
CA ILE A 35 -14.31 -2.47 -1.25
C ILE A 35 -12.90 -3.04 -1.17
N ASP A 36 -12.57 -3.91 -2.11
CA ASP A 36 -11.23 -4.47 -2.29
C ASP A 36 -10.63 -3.93 -3.60
N VAL A 37 -9.32 -3.69 -3.59
CA VAL A 37 -8.55 -3.39 -4.81
C VAL A 37 -7.31 -4.24 -4.77
N GLN A 38 -7.07 -4.96 -5.86
CA GLN A 38 -5.78 -5.59 -6.12
C GLN A 38 -5.24 -5.00 -7.42
N ALA A 39 -3.94 -4.81 -7.54
CA ALA A 39 -3.30 -4.44 -8.80
C ALA A 39 -1.81 -4.75 -8.79
N VAL A 40 -1.31 -5.21 -9.94
CA VAL A 40 0.13 -5.48 -10.15
C VAL A 40 0.71 -4.34 -10.97
N ASP A 41 1.95 -3.95 -10.66
CA ASP A 41 2.65 -2.94 -11.44
C ASP A 41 3.02 -3.44 -12.85
N SER A 42 3.41 -2.53 -13.74
CA SER A 42 3.76 -2.88 -15.12
C SER A 42 4.97 -3.80 -15.26
N SER A 43 5.82 -3.91 -14.23
CA SER A 43 6.97 -4.83 -14.23
C SER A 43 6.69 -6.18 -13.58
N HIS A 44 5.49 -6.39 -13.03
CA HIS A 44 5.08 -7.61 -12.36
C HIS A 44 5.90 -8.01 -11.12
N ILE A 45 6.61 -7.06 -10.50
CA ILE A 45 7.41 -7.31 -9.28
C ILE A 45 6.79 -6.70 -8.03
N ALA A 46 5.80 -5.80 -8.19
CA ALA A 46 5.10 -5.17 -7.09
C ALA A 46 3.58 -5.37 -7.19
N LEU A 47 2.96 -5.72 -6.07
CA LEU A 47 1.51 -5.88 -5.94
C LEU A 47 0.97 -4.91 -4.89
N VAL A 48 -0.13 -4.25 -5.22
CA VAL A 48 -0.93 -3.43 -4.31
C VAL A 48 -2.18 -4.22 -3.92
N SER A 49 -2.48 -4.28 -2.63
CA SER A 49 -3.72 -4.84 -2.10
C SER A 49 -4.31 -3.87 -1.08
N LEU A 50 -5.46 -3.30 -1.41
CA LEU A 50 -6.27 -2.47 -0.53
C LEU A 50 -7.50 -3.25 -0.11
N LYS A 51 -7.83 -3.14 1.17
CA LYS A 51 -9.09 -3.61 1.72
C LYS A 51 -9.72 -2.50 2.54
N LEU A 52 -10.99 -2.19 2.27
CA LEU A 52 -11.82 -1.28 3.03
C LEU A 52 -13.11 -2.01 3.40
N GLY A 53 -13.22 -2.45 4.64
CA GLY A 53 -14.43 -3.09 5.17
C GLY A 53 -15.62 -2.13 5.16
N SER A 54 -16.82 -2.67 5.02
CA SER A 54 -18.08 -1.91 5.04
C SER A 54 -18.27 -1.08 6.32
N ASP A 55 -17.76 -1.56 7.46
CA ASP A 55 -17.74 -0.83 8.74
C ASP A 55 -16.87 0.45 8.72
N GLY A 56 -16.03 0.62 7.69
CA GLY A 56 -15.24 1.83 7.45
C GLY A 56 -16.00 3.01 6.85
N PHE A 57 -17.25 2.78 6.43
CA PHE A 57 -18.09 3.78 5.80
C PHE A 57 -19.21 4.18 6.77
N SER A 58 -19.64 5.44 6.72
CA SER A 58 -20.79 5.90 7.51
C SER A 58 -22.12 5.42 6.95
N ASP A 59 -22.17 5.18 5.64
CA ASP A 59 -23.25 4.46 4.98
C ASP A 59 -22.63 3.55 3.92
N TYR A 60 -23.04 2.30 3.87
CA TYR A 60 -22.54 1.33 2.90
C TYR A 60 -23.65 0.39 2.47
N ARG A 61 -23.85 0.34 1.16
CA ARG A 61 -24.78 -0.57 0.52
C ARG A 61 -24.19 -1.05 -0.80
N CYS A 62 -24.10 -2.36 -0.95
CA CYS A 62 -23.72 -3.00 -2.19
C CYS A 62 -24.68 -4.18 -2.42
N ASP A 63 -25.71 -3.98 -3.26
CA ASP A 63 -26.75 -5.01 -3.43
C ASP A 63 -26.25 -6.27 -4.16
N ARG A 64 -25.19 -6.12 -4.96
CA ARG A 64 -24.57 -7.15 -5.79
C ARG A 64 -23.10 -6.82 -5.96
N ASN A 65 -22.28 -7.86 -6.07
CA ASN A 65 -20.87 -7.67 -6.39
C ASN A 65 -20.73 -6.91 -7.71
N ILE A 66 -20.01 -5.79 -7.67
CA ILE A 66 -19.78 -4.92 -8.82
C ILE A 66 -18.27 -4.61 -8.91
N THR A 67 -17.76 -4.64 -10.13
CA THR A 67 -16.36 -4.31 -10.43
C THR A 67 -16.33 -2.99 -11.17
N LEU A 68 -15.65 -2.00 -10.61
CA LEU A 68 -15.51 -0.67 -11.18
C LEU A 68 -14.08 -0.49 -11.69
N GLY A 69 -13.88 -0.63 -13.00
CA GLY A 69 -12.58 -0.38 -13.62
C GLY A 69 -12.31 1.10 -13.76
N ILE A 70 -11.26 1.58 -13.09
CA ILE A 70 -10.98 3.01 -12.91
C ILE A 70 -9.56 3.34 -13.37
N LYS A 71 -9.45 4.37 -14.21
CA LYS A 71 -8.16 5.01 -14.50
C LYS A 71 -7.72 5.88 -13.32
N VAL A 72 -6.63 5.49 -12.65
CA VAL A 72 -6.15 6.12 -11.41
C VAL A 72 -5.87 7.61 -11.61
N ALA A 73 -5.23 7.97 -12.71
CA ALA A 73 -4.93 9.36 -13.03
C ALA A 73 -6.19 10.25 -13.18
N SER A 74 -7.31 9.69 -13.62
CA SER A 74 -8.59 10.40 -13.70
C SER A 74 -9.23 10.56 -12.33
N LEU A 75 -9.20 9.50 -11.51
CA LEU A 75 -9.71 9.55 -10.14
C LEU A 75 -8.93 10.57 -9.28
N VAL A 76 -7.61 10.62 -9.38
CA VAL A 76 -6.76 11.64 -8.72
C VAL A 76 -7.22 13.06 -9.07
N LYS A 77 -7.53 13.34 -10.34
CA LYS A 77 -7.97 14.67 -10.77
C LYS A 77 -9.30 15.07 -10.13
N ILE A 78 -10.26 14.15 -10.04
CA ILE A 78 -11.57 14.40 -9.42
C ILE A 78 -11.41 14.59 -7.90
N LEU A 79 -10.64 13.71 -7.24
CA LEU A 79 -10.42 13.78 -5.80
C LEU A 79 -9.70 15.06 -5.34
N ARG A 80 -8.93 15.71 -6.23
CA ARG A 80 -8.33 17.03 -5.97
C ARG A 80 -9.34 18.18 -5.91
N CYS A 81 -10.55 17.99 -6.42
CA CYS A 81 -11.61 19.00 -6.34
C CYS A 81 -12.26 19.09 -4.95
N ALA A 82 -12.03 18.10 -4.09
CA ALA A 82 -12.60 18.03 -2.74
C ALA A 82 -11.62 18.53 -1.67
N ASN A 83 -12.15 19.16 -0.62
CA ASN A 83 -11.37 19.38 0.59
C ASN A 83 -11.21 18.07 1.36
N ASP A 84 -10.19 17.99 2.20
CA ASP A 84 -9.90 16.80 2.99
C ASP A 84 -11.05 16.40 3.93
N ARG A 85 -11.78 17.39 4.47
CA ARG A 85 -12.90 17.20 5.40
C ARG A 85 -14.28 17.12 4.75
N ASP A 86 -14.35 17.16 3.42
CA ASP A 86 -15.63 16.97 2.73
C ASP A 86 -16.05 15.50 2.91
N ALA A 87 -17.32 15.23 3.16
CA ALA A 87 -17.85 13.87 3.10
C ALA A 87 -17.87 13.42 1.63
N LEU A 88 -17.50 12.17 1.36
CA LEU A 88 -17.45 11.62 0.01
C LEU A 88 -18.43 10.46 -0.13
N THR A 89 -19.33 10.54 -1.09
CA THR A 89 -20.22 9.42 -1.47
C THR A 89 -19.85 8.90 -2.85
N LEU A 90 -19.61 7.60 -2.95
CA LEU A 90 -19.41 6.86 -4.19
C LEU A 90 -20.72 6.17 -4.58
N MET A 91 -21.19 6.39 -5.81
CA MET A 91 -22.40 5.74 -6.30
C MET A 91 -22.18 5.13 -7.69
N ALA A 92 -22.61 3.89 -7.85
CA ALA A 92 -22.60 3.20 -9.14
C ALA A 92 -23.83 2.29 -9.29
N ASP A 93 -24.41 2.30 -10.50
CA ASP A 93 -25.49 1.38 -10.86
C ASP A 93 -24.91 0.01 -11.29
N ASP A 94 -25.68 -1.07 -11.10
CA ASP A 94 -25.22 -2.44 -11.35
C ASP A 94 -24.68 -2.69 -12.76
N ASN A 95 -25.21 -1.98 -13.75
CA ASN A 95 -24.79 -2.05 -15.16
C ASN A 95 -24.38 -0.68 -15.70
N GLY A 96 -23.97 0.23 -14.82
CA GLY A 96 -23.55 1.58 -15.19
C GLY A 96 -22.16 1.61 -15.82
N ASP A 97 -21.93 2.57 -16.71
CA ASP A 97 -20.59 2.87 -17.27
C ASP A 97 -19.90 4.04 -16.53
N GLN A 98 -20.45 4.43 -15.37
CA GLN A 98 -20.10 5.64 -14.65
C GLN A 98 -20.08 5.41 -13.14
N LEU A 99 -19.06 5.97 -12.50
CA LEU A 99 -18.98 6.16 -11.05
C LEU A 99 -19.24 7.62 -10.74
N ARG A 100 -20.25 7.89 -9.91
CA ARG A 100 -20.56 9.22 -9.41
C ARG A 100 -19.86 9.44 -8.07
N LEU A 101 -19.21 10.59 -7.93
CA LEU A 101 -18.55 11.05 -6.72
C LEU A 101 -19.23 12.34 -6.26
N THR A 102 -19.83 12.31 -5.07
CA THR A 102 -20.46 13.48 -4.45
C THR A 102 -19.63 13.90 -3.24
N PHE A 103 -19.22 15.17 -3.21
CA PHE A 103 -18.50 15.77 -2.09
C PHE A 103 -19.39 16.78 -1.38
N GLU A 104 -19.54 16.64 -0.06
CA GLU A 104 -20.41 17.48 0.76
C GLU A 104 -19.59 18.18 1.85
N ASP A 105 -19.55 19.52 1.83
CA ASP A 105 -18.97 20.31 2.91
C ASP A 105 -20.04 20.65 3.94
N SER A 106 -19.93 20.06 5.12
CA SER A 106 -20.85 20.27 6.25
C SER A 106 -20.90 21.72 6.76
N LYS A 107 -19.90 22.56 6.47
CA LYS A 107 -19.84 23.95 6.96
C LYS A 107 -20.42 24.97 5.99
N SER A 108 -20.22 24.75 4.69
CA SER A 108 -20.63 25.70 3.66
C SER A 108 -21.88 25.28 2.89
N GLU A 109 -22.46 24.12 3.23
CA GLU A 109 -23.58 23.47 2.51
C GLU A 109 -23.27 23.27 1.01
N ARG A 110 -21.99 23.30 0.63
CA ARG A 110 -21.54 23.12 -0.74
C ARG A 110 -21.57 21.64 -1.08
N VAL A 111 -22.30 21.30 -2.13
CA VAL A 111 -22.32 19.96 -2.74
C VAL A 111 -21.67 20.03 -4.12
N SER A 112 -20.70 19.15 -4.38
CA SER A 112 -20.04 19.03 -5.68
C SER A 112 -20.16 17.61 -6.20
N GLU A 113 -20.71 17.46 -7.40
CA GLU A 113 -20.93 16.15 -8.02
C GLU A 113 -20.05 16.03 -9.27
N PHE A 114 -19.34 14.90 -9.36
CA PHE A 114 -18.50 14.56 -10.50
C PHE A 114 -18.83 13.16 -10.98
N VAL A 115 -18.77 12.97 -12.29
CA VAL A 115 -19.05 11.68 -12.93
C VAL A 115 -17.80 11.20 -13.64
N LEU A 116 -17.27 10.06 -13.19
CA LEU A 116 -16.11 9.39 -13.77
C LEU A 116 -16.59 8.27 -14.69
N LYS A 117 -16.11 8.25 -15.93
CA LYS A 117 -16.36 7.12 -16.83
C LYS A 117 -15.53 5.92 -16.39
N LEU A 118 -16.20 4.77 -16.31
CA LEU A 118 -15.60 3.48 -16.04
C LEU A 118 -15.04 2.88 -17.33
N MET A 119 -14.18 1.89 -17.18
CA MET A 119 -13.65 1.08 -18.27
C MET A 119 -13.61 -0.38 -17.86
N THR A 120 -13.59 -1.26 -18.85
CA THR A 120 -13.32 -2.68 -18.60
C THR A 120 -11.81 -2.86 -18.42
N ILE A 121 -11.42 -3.52 -17.33
CA ILE A 121 -10.04 -3.89 -17.06
C ILE A 121 -10.02 -5.40 -16.87
N ASP A 122 -9.37 -6.09 -17.80
CA ASP A 122 -9.08 -7.51 -17.67
C ASP A 122 -7.90 -7.64 -16.71
N GLN A 123 -8.19 -8.04 -15.48
CA GLN A 123 -7.18 -8.20 -14.44
C GLN A 123 -7.29 -9.60 -13.85
N GLU A 124 -6.15 -10.29 -13.77
CA GLU A 124 -6.06 -11.55 -13.06
C GLU A 124 -5.96 -11.30 -11.56
N HIS A 125 -6.85 -11.96 -10.81
CA HIS A 125 -6.74 -12.03 -9.36
C HIS A 125 -5.63 -12.98 -8.98
N LEU A 126 -4.67 -12.46 -8.23
CA LEU A 126 -3.65 -13.25 -7.58
C LEU A 126 -4.16 -13.62 -6.19
N GLY A 127 -4.27 -14.92 -5.93
CA GLY A 127 -4.52 -15.41 -4.58
C GLY A 127 -3.35 -14.99 -3.69
N ILE A 128 -3.61 -14.15 -2.69
CA ILE A 128 -2.62 -13.81 -1.66
C ILE A 128 -2.77 -14.88 -0.57
N PRO A 129 -1.79 -15.79 -0.40
CA PRO A 129 -1.87 -16.80 0.65
C PRO A 129 -1.69 -16.15 2.02
N ASP A 130 -2.36 -16.71 3.03
CA ASP A 130 -2.09 -16.41 4.44
C ASP A 130 -0.67 -16.89 4.77
N THR A 131 0.30 -16.00 4.59
CA THR A 131 1.72 -16.32 4.72
C THR A 131 2.14 -16.00 6.14
N LYS A 132 2.73 -17.00 6.80
CA LYS A 132 3.41 -16.78 8.07
C LYS A 132 4.81 -16.26 7.75
N TYR A 133 5.09 -15.03 8.14
CA TYR A 133 6.41 -14.43 7.94
C TYR A 133 7.40 -14.95 8.99
N GLU A 134 8.67 -15.00 8.61
CA GLU A 134 9.77 -15.43 9.47
C GLU A 134 10.28 -14.30 10.37
N SER A 135 10.04 -13.05 9.95
CA SER A 135 10.28 -11.85 10.74
C SER A 135 9.16 -10.83 10.52
N ASP A 136 8.60 -10.33 11.62
CA ASP A 136 7.57 -9.30 11.66
C ASP A 136 8.13 -8.06 12.38
N ILE A 137 8.11 -6.91 11.69
CA ILE A 137 8.64 -5.65 12.19
C ILE A 137 7.53 -4.61 12.16
N THR A 138 7.23 -3.97 13.29
CA THR A 138 6.38 -2.77 13.33
C THR A 138 7.23 -1.59 13.77
N MET A 139 7.21 -0.51 12.99
CA MET A 139 7.97 0.70 13.31
C MET A 139 7.25 1.98 12.87
N PRO A 140 7.62 3.15 13.42
CA PRO A 140 7.01 4.42 13.01
C PRO A 140 7.20 4.71 11.52
N VAL A 141 6.13 5.15 10.84
CA VAL A 141 6.17 5.44 9.40
C VAL A 141 7.21 6.51 9.05
N ASP A 142 7.39 7.51 9.92
CA ASP A 142 8.34 8.60 9.72
C ASP A 142 9.80 8.10 9.72
N ALA A 143 10.10 7.12 10.57
CA ALA A 143 11.41 6.50 10.64
C ALA A 143 11.69 5.69 9.37
N PHE A 144 10.74 4.83 8.97
CA PHE A 144 10.85 4.05 7.73
C PHE A 144 11.01 4.94 6.49
N GLN A 145 10.16 5.96 6.34
CA GLN A 145 10.22 6.91 5.24
C GLN A 145 11.55 7.67 5.19
N LYS A 146 12.07 8.09 6.35
CA LYS A 146 13.38 8.74 6.42
C LYS A 146 14.48 7.81 5.95
N ILE A 147 14.50 6.55 6.40
CA ILE A 147 15.51 5.58 6.00
C ILE A 147 15.45 5.33 4.48
N MET A 148 14.26 5.09 3.91
CA MET A 148 14.12 4.84 2.47
C MET A 148 14.60 6.02 1.61
N ARG A 149 14.30 7.25 2.03
CA ARG A 149 14.78 8.46 1.36
C ARG A 149 16.29 8.62 1.47
N ASP A 150 16.85 8.42 2.67
CA ASP A 150 18.29 8.60 2.91
C ASP A 150 19.10 7.54 2.13
N MET A 151 18.65 6.29 2.10
CA MET A 151 19.31 5.21 1.33
C MET A 151 19.24 5.42 -0.18
N PHE A 152 18.13 5.98 -0.69
CA PHE A 152 17.93 6.27 -2.12
C PHE A 152 18.87 7.36 -2.65
N MET A 153 19.44 8.19 -1.77
CA MET A 153 20.48 9.15 -2.17
C MET A 153 21.81 8.46 -2.50
N LEU A 154 22.02 7.22 -2.03
CA LEU A 154 23.28 6.49 -2.15
C LEU A 154 23.19 5.37 -3.19
N SER A 155 22.07 4.66 -3.25
CA SER A 155 21.91 3.47 -4.11
C SER A 155 20.48 3.32 -4.62
N GLU A 156 20.30 2.53 -5.69
CA GLU A 156 18.99 2.09 -6.17
C GLU A 156 18.47 0.85 -5.42
N SER A 157 19.34 0.19 -4.65
CA SER A 157 19.04 -1.01 -3.86
C SER A 157 19.18 -0.76 -2.36
N VAL A 158 18.37 -1.47 -1.57
CA VAL A 158 18.59 -1.61 -0.13
C VAL A 158 18.52 -3.08 0.27
N LYS A 159 19.50 -3.53 1.04
CA LYS A 159 19.48 -4.81 1.75
C LYS A 159 18.85 -4.59 3.12
N ILE A 160 17.72 -5.24 3.36
CA ILE A 160 17.03 -5.27 4.66
C ILE A 160 17.32 -6.61 5.30
N SER A 161 17.94 -6.59 6.49
CA SER A 161 18.27 -7.79 7.26
C SER A 161 17.65 -7.71 8.64
N CYS A 162 16.97 -8.75 9.08
CA CYS A 162 16.36 -8.82 10.40
C CYS A 162 16.89 -10.03 11.16
N ASP A 163 17.36 -9.81 12.38
CA ASP A 163 17.82 -10.83 13.30
C ASP A 163 17.51 -10.44 14.76
N LYS A 164 18.05 -11.18 15.72
CA LYS A 164 17.83 -10.95 17.16
C LYS A 164 18.39 -9.61 17.66
N GLU A 165 19.34 -8.98 16.95
CA GLU A 165 19.86 -7.66 17.30
C GLU A 165 18.91 -6.55 16.87
N GLY A 166 18.24 -6.73 15.73
CA GLY A 166 17.22 -5.81 15.23
C GLY A 166 17.05 -5.87 13.72
N VAL A 167 16.54 -4.79 13.14
CA VAL A 167 16.40 -4.62 11.69
C VAL A 167 17.46 -3.66 11.17
N LYS A 168 18.26 -4.12 10.21
CA LYS A 168 19.33 -3.37 9.56
C LYS A 168 18.97 -3.08 8.12
N PHE A 169 19.07 -1.81 7.75
CA PHE A 169 18.95 -1.32 6.38
C PHE A 169 20.34 -0.91 5.90
N SER A 170 20.80 -1.49 4.80
CA SER A 170 22.12 -1.16 4.25
C SER A 170 22.09 -1.04 2.74
N CYS A 171 22.90 -0.16 2.18
CA CYS A 171 23.09 -0.04 0.75
C CYS A 171 24.56 0.22 0.43
N LYS A 172 24.95 -0.19 -0.79
CA LYS A 172 26.26 0.14 -1.37
C LYS A 172 26.01 0.97 -2.63
N GLY A 173 26.80 2.01 -2.81
CA GLY A 173 26.61 2.96 -3.89
C GLY A 173 27.91 3.65 -4.31
N ASP A 174 27.90 4.25 -5.49
CA ASP A 174 29.10 4.86 -6.09
C ASP A 174 29.69 6.00 -5.24
N VAL A 175 28.81 6.75 -4.57
CA VAL A 175 29.20 7.89 -3.72
C VAL A 175 29.63 7.42 -2.32
N GLY A 176 29.16 6.25 -1.89
CA GLY A 176 29.47 5.67 -0.59
C GLY A 176 28.40 4.70 -0.09
N ASP A 177 28.72 4.03 1.02
CA ASP A 177 27.86 3.03 1.64
C ASP A 177 27.01 3.62 2.77
N GLY A 178 25.82 3.07 2.97
CA GLY A 178 24.88 3.47 4.03
C GLY A 178 24.51 2.27 4.91
N SER A 179 24.36 2.50 6.22
CA SER A 179 23.87 1.49 7.16
C SER A 179 23.12 2.13 8.32
N VAL A 180 21.89 1.67 8.57
CA VAL A 180 21.06 2.06 9.72
C VAL A 180 20.58 0.79 10.41
N LEU A 181 20.79 0.71 11.72
CA LEU A 181 20.31 -0.40 12.57
C LEU A 181 19.27 0.14 13.54
N ILE A 182 18.07 -0.44 13.52
CA ILE A 182 17.01 -0.18 14.48
C ILE A 182 16.89 -1.39 15.40
N LYS A 183 17.09 -1.15 16.69
CA LYS A 183 16.93 -2.15 17.74
C LYS A 183 15.50 -2.12 18.26
N PRO A 184 14.95 -3.25 18.75
CA PRO A 184 13.63 -3.24 19.37
C PRO A 184 13.61 -2.28 20.56
N SER A 185 12.52 -1.53 20.69
CA SER A 185 12.32 -0.62 21.82
C SER A 185 12.18 -1.39 23.12
N SER A 186 12.71 -0.82 24.21
CA SER A 186 12.57 -1.39 25.56
C SER A 186 11.16 -1.26 26.13
N SER A 187 10.38 -0.28 25.65
CA SER A 187 8.98 -0.04 25.96
C SER A 187 8.12 -0.38 24.74
N VAL A 188 7.18 -1.31 24.91
CA VAL A 188 6.28 -1.77 23.84
C VAL A 188 5.04 -0.86 23.70
N ASP A 189 4.79 -0.02 24.71
CA ASP A 189 3.56 0.78 24.84
C ASP A 189 3.67 2.22 24.29
N ASP A 190 4.82 2.61 23.75
CA ASP A 190 5.00 3.97 23.20
C ASP A 190 4.59 4.01 21.72
N GLU A 191 3.82 5.01 21.30
CA GLU A 191 3.41 5.25 19.90
C GLU A 191 4.61 5.40 18.93
N GLY A 192 5.83 5.62 19.45
CA GLY A 192 7.07 5.69 18.67
C GLY A 192 7.96 4.43 18.77
N SER A 193 7.46 3.36 19.39
CA SER A 193 8.25 2.14 19.63
C SER A 193 8.40 1.30 18.36
N THR A 194 9.52 0.58 18.26
CA THR A 194 9.73 -0.45 17.23
C THR A 194 9.64 -1.82 17.88
N THR A 195 8.75 -2.67 17.37
CA THR A 195 8.62 -4.07 17.79
C THR A 195 9.15 -4.98 16.70
N ILE A 196 9.91 -6.00 17.11
CA ILE A 196 10.54 -6.94 16.18
C ILE A 196 10.33 -8.34 16.74
N ALA A 197 9.66 -9.19 15.96
CA ALA A 197 9.54 -10.62 16.22
C ALA A 197 10.32 -11.37 15.13
N VAL A 198 11.23 -12.24 15.55
CA VAL A 198 12.10 -13.02 14.64
C VAL A 198 11.98 -14.50 14.99
N GLU A 199 11.42 -15.28 14.06
CA GLU A 199 11.47 -16.75 14.10
C GLU A 199 12.80 -17.23 13.50
N THR A 200 13.10 -16.77 12.28
CA THR A 200 14.34 -17.07 11.54
C THR A 200 14.93 -15.75 11.04
N PRO A 201 16.27 -15.55 11.11
CA PRO A 201 16.90 -14.38 10.50
C PRO A 201 16.64 -14.35 8.99
N VAL A 202 16.20 -13.19 8.48
CA VAL A 202 15.90 -12.98 7.05
C VAL A 202 16.74 -11.85 6.51
N SER A 203 17.20 -11.98 5.27
CA SER A 203 17.89 -10.92 4.55
C SER A 203 17.45 -10.89 3.10
N MET A 204 17.09 -9.72 2.59
CA MET A 204 16.67 -9.56 1.20
C MET A 204 17.08 -8.21 0.64
N GLU A 205 17.36 -8.17 -0.66
CA GLU A 205 17.68 -6.94 -1.40
C GLU A 205 16.47 -6.47 -2.19
N LEU A 206 16.16 -5.17 -2.12
CA LEU A 206 14.92 -4.60 -2.66
C LEU A 206 15.22 -3.32 -3.44
N ASN A 207 14.39 -3.05 -4.45
CA ASN A 207 14.48 -1.82 -5.23
C ASN A 207 13.91 -0.62 -4.44
N LEU A 208 14.76 0.35 -4.13
CA LEU A 208 14.41 1.52 -3.32
C LEU A 208 13.39 2.45 -3.99
N LYS A 209 13.27 2.44 -5.32
CA LYS A 209 12.26 3.24 -6.03
C LYS A 209 10.85 2.78 -5.64
N TYR A 210 10.63 1.48 -5.51
CA TYR A 210 9.34 0.92 -5.09
C TYR A 210 9.06 1.21 -3.62
N LEU A 211 10.03 1.01 -2.74
CA LEU A 211 9.87 1.31 -1.31
C LEU A 211 9.59 2.80 -1.06
N ASN A 212 10.23 3.71 -1.79
CA ASN A 212 9.91 5.14 -1.73
C ASN A 212 8.50 5.47 -2.24
N ASN A 213 8.00 4.75 -3.25
CA ASN A 213 6.60 4.87 -3.67
C ASN A 213 5.65 4.41 -2.56
N PHE A 214 5.91 3.28 -1.91
CA PHE A 214 5.08 2.77 -0.80
C PHE A 214 5.06 3.73 0.39
N CYS A 215 6.18 4.42 0.66
CA CYS A 215 6.26 5.45 1.70
C CYS A 215 5.29 6.63 1.51
N LYS A 216 4.66 6.79 0.34
CA LYS A 216 3.58 7.79 0.13
C LYS A 216 2.33 7.47 0.94
N ALA A 217 2.17 6.23 1.40
CA ALA A 217 1.11 5.80 2.31
C ALA A 217 1.33 6.24 3.77
N SER A 218 2.48 6.83 4.14
CA SER A 218 2.79 7.21 5.52
C SER A 218 1.73 8.11 6.17
N GLY A 219 0.97 8.88 5.39
CA GLY A 219 -0.13 9.70 5.92
C GLY A 219 -1.40 8.92 6.35
N LEU A 220 -1.42 7.60 6.16
CA LEU A 220 -2.56 6.72 6.44
C LEU A 220 -2.49 6.04 7.81
N ALA A 221 -1.28 5.83 8.35
CA ALA A 221 -1.06 5.09 9.59
C ALA A 221 0.09 5.71 10.39
N GLN A 222 0.11 5.48 11.71
CA GLN A 222 1.23 5.90 12.56
C GLN A 222 2.44 4.96 12.44
N ASN A 223 2.17 3.68 12.22
CA ASN A 223 3.17 2.63 12.09
C ASN A 223 3.06 1.92 10.73
N VAL A 224 4.19 1.43 10.23
CA VAL A 224 4.28 0.49 9.12
C VAL A 224 4.63 -0.89 9.67
N HIS A 225 4.03 -1.92 9.09
CA HIS A 225 4.35 -3.30 9.38
C HIS A 225 5.08 -3.94 8.19
N LEU A 226 6.22 -4.58 8.45
CA LEU A 226 7.02 -5.29 7.46
C LEU A 226 6.98 -6.79 7.79
N GLY A 227 6.42 -7.58 6.88
CA GLY A 227 6.49 -9.04 6.94
C GLY A 227 7.58 -9.53 5.99
N MET A 228 8.57 -10.24 6.52
CA MET A 228 9.73 -10.72 5.77
C MET A 228 9.84 -12.25 5.86
N SER A 229 10.09 -12.89 4.73
CA SER A 229 10.57 -14.27 4.66
C SER A 229 11.39 -14.46 3.40
N SER A 230 12.36 -15.38 3.43
CA SER A 230 13.39 -15.53 2.40
C SER A 230 12.83 -15.96 1.04
N GLU A 231 11.69 -16.66 1.03
CA GLU A 231 11.11 -17.31 -0.16
C GLU A 231 9.91 -16.56 -0.76
N VAL A 232 9.54 -15.41 -0.19
CA VAL A 232 8.34 -14.65 -0.58
C VAL A 232 8.63 -13.16 -0.68
N PRO A 233 7.81 -12.40 -1.44
CA PRO A 233 7.89 -10.95 -1.46
C PRO A 233 7.81 -10.35 -0.04
N ILE A 234 8.55 -9.25 0.19
CA ILE A 234 8.34 -8.46 1.41
C ILE A 234 6.92 -7.89 1.37
N MET A 235 6.21 -7.96 2.49
CA MET A 235 4.98 -7.23 2.70
C MET A 235 5.28 -5.92 3.42
N VAL A 236 4.77 -4.80 2.91
CA VAL A 236 4.76 -3.49 3.56
C VAL A 236 3.30 -3.10 3.77
N GLU A 237 2.85 -3.09 5.02
CA GLU A 237 1.47 -2.86 5.41
C GLU A 237 1.29 -1.53 6.17
N TYR A 238 0.26 -0.80 5.76
CA TYR A 238 -0.29 0.34 6.49
C TYR A 238 -1.70 -0.02 6.93
N LEU A 239 -1.91 -0.16 8.24
CA LEU A 239 -3.22 -0.45 8.81
C LEU A 239 -4.14 0.77 8.66
N LEU A 240 -5.36 0.53 8.20
CA LEU A 240 -6.43 1.50 8.13
C LEU A 240 -7.45 1.20 9.23
N PRO A 241 -8.29 2.16 9.65
CA PRO A 241 -9.27 1.93 10.72
C PRO A 241 -10.15 0.69 10.54
N ASN A 242 -10.51 0.35 9.29
CA ASN A 242 -11.35 -0.78 8.95
C ASN A 242 -10.81 -1.55 7.74
N GLY A 243 -9.49 -1.78 7.72
CA GLY A 243 -8.86 -2.52 6.63
C GLY A 243 -7.36 -2.27 6.57
N TYR A 244 -6.78 -2.35 5.37
CA TYR A 244 -5.34 -2.18 5.18
C TYR A 244 -5.03 -1.68 3.77
N LEU A 245 -3.85 -1.08 3.64
CA LEU A 245 -3.15 -0.94 2.37
C LEU A 245 -1.83 -1.71 2.47
N ARG A 246 -1.73 -2.79 1.70
CA ARG A 246 -0.56 -3.67 1.63
C ARG A 246 0.13 -3.51 0.28
N PHE A 247 1.44 -3.50 0.33
CA PHE A 247 2.30 -3.61 -0.83
C PHE A 247 3.14 -4.87 -0.69
N TYR A 248 3.29 -5.61 -1.78
CA TYR A 248 4.22 -6.73 -1.87
C TYR A 248 5.28 -6.38 -2.89
N LEU A 249 6.54 -6.67 -2.59
CA LEU A 249 7.66 -6.41 -3.50
C LEU A 249 8.58 -7.61 -3.54
N ALA A 250 8.77 -8.16 -4.74
CA ALA A 250 9.71 -9.24 -4.94
C ALA A 250 11.14 -8.75 -4.63
N PRO A 251 11.96 -9.58 -3.95
CA PRO A 251 13.38 -9.28 -3.80
C PRO A 251 14.06 -9.21 -5.17
N LYS A 252 15.16 -8.48 -5.25
CA LYS A 252 16.10 -8.64 -6.36
C LYS A 252 16.69 -10.04 -6.25
N ILE A 253 16.63 -10.78 -7.35
CA ILE A 253 17.39 -12.02 -7.50
C ILE A 253 18.86 -11.59 -7.52
N GLY A 254 19.67 -12.13 -6.60
CA GLY A 254 21.11 -11.90 -6.61
C GLY A 254 21.76 -12.75 -7.68
N ASP A 255 22.90 -12.31 -8.22
CA ASP A 255 23.71 -13.10 -9.17
C ASP A 255 24.27 -14.41 -8.55
N GLU A 256 23.97 -14.72 -7.28
CA GLU A 256 24.42 -15.94 -6.59
C GLU A 256 23.68 -17.22 -7.05
N ASP A 257 22.56 -17.09 -7.77
CA ASP A 257 21.83 -18.26 -8.32
C ASP A 257 22.37 -18.71 -9.70
N GLU A 258 23.34 -17.99 -10.31
CA GLU A 258 23.92 -18.35 -11.63
C GLU A 258 25.22 -19.17 -11.55
N GLU A 259 25.78 -19.46 -10.36
CA GLU A 259 27.07 -20.17 -10.24
C GLU A 259 26.97 -21.71 -10.08
N ASP A 260 25.79 -22.33 -10.07
CA ASP A 260 25.61 -23.77 -9.80
C ASP A 260 25.16 -24.65 -11.01
N GLU A 261 25.10 -24.12 -12.24
CA GLU A 261 24.68 -24.91 -13.43
C GLU A 261 25.79 -25.26 -14.46
N ASP A 262 27.06 -24.99 -14.18
CA ASP A 262 28.18 -25.35 -15.08
C ASP A 262 29.22 -26.26 -14.39
N ASP A 263 28.80 -27.41 -13.88
CA ASP A 263 29.71 -28.55 -13.60
C ASP A 263 28.95 -29.88 -13.64
N ASP A 264 28.71 -30.42 -14.85
CA ASP A 264 28.60 -31.88 -15.13
C ASP A 264 28.75 -32.22 -16.64
#